data_AF-A0A1G7Q0J6-F1
#
_entry.id   AF-A0A1G7Q0J6-F1
#
_cell.length_a   1.000
_cell.length_b   1.000
_cell.length_c   1.000
_cell.angle_alpha   90.00
_cell.angle_beta   90.00
_cell.angle_gamma   90.00
#
_symmetry.space_group_name_H-M   'P 1'
#
loop_
_entity.id
_entity.type
_entity.pdbx_description
1 polymer ?
#
loop_
_entity_poly.entity_id
_entity_poly.type
_entity_poly.pdbx_seq_one_letter_code
_entity_poly.pdbx_strand_id
1 'polypeptide(L)'
;MYTLDPDGSLTFVNATLCAESGYTRSSLIGTHVSEILPEHDVNRCQRAIRDPLETGGRTREVTVTVETQDGEWLTATLVPSSLPLSSGFRGTVGVVRDLEPGRPG
;
A
#
# COMPACT_ATOMS: atom_id res chain seq x y z
N MET A 1 2.13 3.37 7.80
CA MET A 1 1.81 4.52 6.93
C MET A 1 2.81 4.54 5.79
N TYR A 2 2.32 4.73 4.57
CA TYR A 2 3.13 4.82 3.38
C TYR A 2 2.57 5.89 2.44
N THR A 3 3.39 6.36 1.51
CA THR A 3 2.92 7.13 0.35
C THR A 3 3.46 6.54 -0.94
N LEU A 4 2.67 6.63 -1.99
CA LEU A 4 3.01 6.23 -3.34
C LEU A 4 2.98 7.45 -4.26
N ASP A 5 3.84 7.45 -5.26
CA ASP A 5 3.75 8.33 -6.43
C ASP A 5 2.57 7.93 -7.35
N PRO A 6 2.24 8.73 -8.39
CA PRO A 6 1.19 8.42 -9.36
C PRO A 6 1.38 7.09 -10.09
N ASP A 7 2.62 6.62 -10.21
CA ASP A 7 2.98 5.35 -10.85
C ASP A 7 2.81 4.14 -9.92
N GLY A 8 2.59 4.35 -8.61
CA GLY A 8 2.50 3.26 -7.63
C GLY A 8 3.82 2.92 -6.94
N SER A 9 4.88 3.71 -7.15
CA SER A 9 6.17 3.55 -6.45
C SER A 9 6.15 4.18 -5.05
N LEU A 10 6.72 3.48 -4.08
CA LEU A 10 6.80 3.95 -2.69
C LEU A 10 7.72 5.17 -2.54
N THR A 11 7.19 6.28 -2.03
CA THR A 11 7.95 7.50 -1.73
C THR A 11 8.20 7.72 -0.25
N PHE A 12 7.36 7.11 0.58
CA PHE A 12 7.50 7.16 2.02
C PHE A 12 7.00 5.86 2.63
N VAL A 13 7.68 5.41 3.68
CA VAL A 13 7.25 4.34 4.57
C VAL A 13 7.64 4.73 5.99
N ASN A 14 6.77 4.47 6.96
CA ASN A 14 7.07 4.72 8.36
C ASN A 14 7.94 3.61 8.95
N ALA A 15 8.70 3.94 10.00
CA ALA A 15 9.59 3.01 10.68
C ALA A 15 8.88 1.74 11.20
N THR A 16 7.63 1.85 11.64
CA THR A 16 6.84 0.68 12.08
C THR A 16 6.63 -0.31 10.94
N LEU A 17 6.24 0.15 9.74
CA LEU A 17 6.05 -0.76 8.61
C LEU A 17 7.36 -1.47 8.25
N CYS A 18 8.48 -0.75 8.27
CA CYS A 18 9.81 -1.34 8.04
C CYS A 18 10.17 -2.38 9.10
N ALA A 19 9.93 -2.09 10.37
CA ALA A 19 10.24 -3.02 11.46
C ALA A 19 9.41 -4.32 11.37
N GLU A 20 8.12 -4.20 11.07
CA GLU A 20 7.21 -5.36 11.00
C GLU A 20 7.42 -6.21 9.72
N SER A 21 7.73 -5.58 8.59
CA SER A 21 7.91 -6.28 7.31
C SER A 21 9.35 -6.77 7.06
N GLY A 22 10.29 -6.44 7.96
CA GLY A 22 11.71 -6.73 7.80
C GLY A 22 12.44 -5.86 6.78
N TYR A 23 11.73 -5.05 5.99
CA TYR A 23 12.35 -4.20 4.98
C TYR A 23 12.93 -2.93 5.55
N THR A 24 14.08 -2.52 4.99
CA THR A 24 14.58 -1.17 5.23
C THR A 24 13.82 -0.15 4.38
N ARG A 25 13.72 1.08 4.89
CA ARG A 25 13.14 2.20 4.14
C ARG A 25 13.84 2.37 2.79
N SER A 26 15.17 2.29 2.76
CA SER A 26 15.96 2.45 1.53
C SER A 26 15.68 1.39 0.48
N SER A 27 15.32 0.17 0.87
CA SER A 27 14.92 -0.90 -0.06
C SER A 27 13.50 -0.70 -0.61
N LEU A 28 12.63 -0.07 0.18
CA LEU A 28 11.24 0.18 -0.21
C LEU A 28 11.08 1.45 -1.04
N ILE A 29 11.82 2.52 -0.73
CA ILE A 29 11.69 3.79 -1.48
C ILE A 29 12.13 3.61 -2.93
N GLY A 30 11.27 3.99 -3.87
CA GLY A 30 11.47 3.84 -5.31
C GLY A 30 10.97 2.50 -5.86
N THR A 31 10.68 1.53 -4.99
CA THR A 31 10.18 0.21 -5.38
C THR A 31 8.68 0.29 -5.65
N HIS A 32 8.23 -0.39 -6.71
CA HIS A 32 6.82 -0.46 -7.07
C HIS A 32 6.08 -1.44 -6.14
N VAL A 33 4.85 -1.11 -5.75
CA VAL A 33 4.07 -1.94 -4.80
C VAL A 33 3.84 -3.37 -5.27
N SER A 34 3.88 -3.65 -6.58
CA SER A 34 3.76 -5.02 -7.12
C SER A 34 4.91 -5.94 -6.77
N GLU A 35 6.04 -5.42 -6.32
CA GLU A 35 7.19 -6.24 -5.91
C GLU A 35 7.01 -6.84 -4.51
N ILE A 36 6.11 -6.27 -3.71
CA ILE A 36 5.85 -6.70 -2.32
C ILE A 36 4.40 -7.15 -2.10
N LEU A 37 3.52 -6.87 -3.07
CA LEU A 37 2.11 -7.24 -3.07
C LEU A 37 1.80 -8.02 -4.33
N PRO A 38 1.02 -9.10 -4.23
CA PRO A 38 0.59 -9.83 -5.42
C PRO A 38 -0.31 -8.94 -6.29
N GLU A 39 -0.27 -9.16 -7.60
CA GLU A 39 -0.96 -8.30 -8.58
C GLU A 39 -2.46 -8.13 -8.30
N HIS A 40 -3.13 -9.17 -7.80
CA HIS A 40 -4.56 -9.11 -7.48
C HIS A 40 -4.85 -8.12 -6.34
N ASP A 41 -3.96 -8.00 -5.36
CA ASP A 41 -4.09 -7.07 -4.24
C ASP A 41 -3.77 -5.64 -4.65
N VAL A 42 -2.77 -5.46 -5.53
CA VAL A 42 -2.49 -4.16 -6.17
C VAL A 42 -3.74 -3.63 -6.88
N ASN A 43 -4.40 -4.49 -7.67
CA ASN A 43 -5.64 -4.14 -8.37
C ASN A 43 -6.78 -3.79 -7.41
N ARG A 44 -6.91 -4.50 -6.27
CA ARG A 44 -7.92 -4.19 -5.24
C ARG A 44 -7.67 -2.82 -4.60
N CYS A 45 -6.42 -2.52 -4.23
CA CYS A 45 -6.03 -1.22 -3.70
C CYS A 45 -6.32 -0.08 -4.69
N GLN A 46 -5.96 -0.25 -5.97
CA GLN A 46 -6.23 0.73 -7.01
C GLN A 46 -7.73 1.00 -7.17
N ARG A 47 -8.58 -0.05 -7.15
CA ARG A 47 -10.04 0.11 -7.17
C ARG A 47 -10.55 0.84 -5.93
N ALA A 48 -10.03 0.53 -4.75
CA ALA A 48 -10.42 1.20 -3.51
C ALA A 48 -10.08 2.71 -3.52
N ILE A 49 -9.07 3.14 -4.27
CA ILE A 49 -8.71 4.56 -4.43
C ILE A 49 -9.58 5.24 -5.51
N ARG A 50 -9.81 4.55 -6.64
CA ARG A 50 -10.54 5.09 -7.79
C ARG A 50 -12.04 5.23 -7.54
N ASP A 51 -12.67 4.21 -6.94
CA ASP A 51 -14.12 4.18 -6.73
C ASP A 51 -14.65 5.38 -5.91
N PRO A 52 -14.02 5.80 -4.79
CA PRO A 52 -14.41 7.01 -4.06
C PRO A 52 -14.19 8.31 -4.85
N LEU A 53 -13.15 8.37 -5.68
CA LEU A 53 -12.88 9.53 -6.54
C LEU A 53 -13.98 9.73 -7.58
N GLU A 54 -14.52 8.63 -8.12
CA GLU A 54 -15.57 8.66 -9.15
C GLU A 54 -16.97 8.83 -8.55
N THR A 55 -17.23 8.25 -7.38
CA THR A 55 -18.57 8.21 -6.76
C THR A 55 -18.79 9.26 -5.65
N GLY A 56 -17.73 9.96 -5.22
CA GLY A 56 -17.78 10.83 -4.04
C GLY A 56 -17.90 10.06 -2.72
N GLY A 57 -17.62 8.76 -2.72
CA GLY A 57 -17.69 7.88 -1.57
C GLY A 57 -16.50 8.02 -0.59
N ARG A 58 -16.47 7.15 0.43
CA ARG A 58 -15.32 7.02 1.34
C ARG A 58 -14.43 5.86 0.88
N THR A 59 -13.12 6.02 1.02
CA THR A 59 -12.19 4.91 0.75
C THR A 59 -12.43 3.75 1.70
N ARG A 60 -12.39 2.53 1.15
CA ARG A 60 -12.53 1.28 1.89
C ARG A 60 -11.17 0.72 2.26
N GLU A 61 -11.15 0.04 3.40
CA GLU A 61 -10.02 -0.81 3.77
C GLU A 61 -9.96 -2.04 2.86
N VAL A 62 -8.74 -2.48 2.56
CA VAL A 62 -8.43 -3.63 1.71
C VAL A 62 -7.45 -4.50 2.47
N THR A 63 -7.85 -5.73 2.77
CA THR A 63 -6.93 -6.75 3.28
C THR A 63 -6.11 -7.29 2.12
N VAL A 64 -4.79 -7.33 2.29
CA VAL A 64 -3.81 -7.77 1.30
C VAL A 64 -2.80 -8.69 1.94
N THR A 65 -2.09 -9.46 1.12
CA THR A 65 -0.92 -10.22 1.55
C THR A 65 0.35 -9.48 1.14
N VAL A 66 1.26 -9.26 2.08
CA VAL A 66 2.55 -8.60 1.85
C VAL A 66 3.65 -9.66 1.97
N GLU A 67 4.50 -9.77 0.97
CA GLU A 67 5.74 -10.53 1.06
C GLU A 67 6.75 -9.73 1.87
N THR A 68 7.41 -10.35 2.84
CA THR A 68 8.48 -9.75 3.66
C THR A 68 9.84 -9.92 3.00
N GLN A 69 10.85 -9.21 3.51
CA GLN A 69 12.22 -9.34 2.99
C GLN A 69 12.79 -10.77 3.12
N ASP A 70 12.33 -11.52 4.12
CA ASP A 70 12.74 -12.90 4.38
C ASP A 70 11.90 -13.94 3.61
N GLY A 71 10.96 -13.49 2.77
CA GLY A 71 10.08 -14.37 1.96
C GLY A 71 8.89 -14.95 2.72
N GLU A 72 8.62 -14.47 3.95
CA GLU A 72 7.41 -14.78 4.69
C GLU A 72 6.24 -13.91 4.22
N TRP A 73 5.01 -14.39 4.43
CA TRP A 73 3.79 -13.66 4.06
C TRP A 73 3.11 -13.10 5.29
N LEU A 74 2.80 -11.80 5.25
CA LEU A 74 2.01 -11.11 6.27
C LEU A 74 0.66 -10.74 5.67
N THR A 75 -0.41 -10.98 6.42
CA THR A 75 -1.69 -10.32 6.15
C THR A 75 -1.57 -8.89 6.66
N ALA A 76 -2.02 -7.92 5.86
CA ALA A 76 -2.08 -6.53 6.24
C ALA A 76 -3.41 -5.91 5.78
N THR A 77 -3.97 -5.03 6.61
CA THR A 77 -5.12 -4.22 6.22
C THR A 77 -4.64 -2.83 5.79
N LEU A 78 -4.82 -2.51 4.50
CA LEU A 78 -4.48 -1.23 3.91
C LEU A 78 -5.70 -0.32 3.85
N VAL A 79 -5.53 0.91 4.32
CA VAL A 79 -6.51 1.98 4.14
C VAL A 79 -5.87 3.02 3.21
N PRO A 80 -5.92 2.83 1.88
CA PRO A 80 -5.38 3.80 0.94
C PRO A 80 -6.29 5.04 0.88
N SER A 81 -5.80 6.15 0.37
CA SER A 81 -6.53 7.39 0.17
C SER A 81 -5.80 8.22 -0.88
N SER A 82 -6.55 8.88 -1.76
CA SER A 82 -5.96 9.76 -2.76
C SER A 82 -5.43 11.04 -2.12
N LEU A 83 -4.24 11.47 -2.51
CA LEU A 83 -3.72 12.79 -2.16
C LEU A 83 -4.06 13.76 -3.31
N PRO A 84 -5.05 14.66 -3.13
CA PRO A 84 -5.35 15.66 -4.15
C PRO A 84 -4.17 16.64 -4.28
N LEU A 85 -3.80 16.97 -5.52
CA LEU A 85 -2.94 18.10 -5.84
C LEU A 85 -3.78 19.22 -6.43
N SER A 86 -3.36 20.48 -6.26
CA SER A 86 -4.03 21.67 -6.80
C SER A 86 -4.28 21.63 -8.32
N SER A 87 -3.59 20.75 -9.06
CA SER A 87 -3.81 20.52 -10.49
C SER A 87 -3.52 19.07 -10.89
N GLY A 88 -4.01 18.07 -10.12
CA GLY A 88 -3.91 16.66 -10.49
C GLY A 88 -3.90 15.66 -9.32
N PHE A 89 -3.45 14.44 -9.60
CA PHE A 89 -3.24 13.39 -8.60
C PHE A 89 -1.76 13.40 -8.17
N ARG A 90 -1.48 13.67 -6.89
CA ARG A 90 -0.09 13.65 -6.39
C ARG A 90 0.41 12.23 -6.14
N GLY A 91 -0.50 11.31 -5.87
CA GLY A 91 -0.17 9.97 -5.40
C GLY A 91 -1.18 9.46 -4.37
N THR A 92 -0.80 8.39 -3.70
CA THR A 92 -1.63 7.72 -2.70
C THR A 92 -0.99 7.84 -1.33
N VAL A 93 -1.76 8.14 -0.29
CA VAL A 93 -1.35 7.91 1.09
C VAL A 93 -2.12 6.73 1.64
N GLY A 94 -1.46 5.84 2.36
CA GLY A 94 -2.13 4.72 2.98
C GLY A 94 -1.64 4.47 4.39
N VAL A 95 -2.54 3.94 5.21
CA VAL A 95 -2.20 3.40 6.52
C VAL A 95 -2.19 1.88 6.41
N VAL A 96 -1.15 1.26 6.93
CA VAL A 96 -1.08 -0.20 7.12
C VAL A 96 -1.49 -0.45 8.55
N ARG A 97 -2.42 -1.37 8.76
CA ARG A 97 -2.87 -1.87 10.06
C ARG A 97 -2.85 -3.39 10.03
N ASP A 98 -2.84 -4.00 11.21
CA ASP A 98 -3.07 -5.44 11.34
C ASP A 98 -2.05 -6.26 10.53
N LEU A 99 -0.76 -6.03 10.81
CA LEU A 99 0.34 -6.81 10.24
C LEU A 99 0.50 -8.07 11.09
N GLU A 100 0.08 -9.20 10.54
CA GLU A 100 0.16 -10.49 11.23
C GLU A 100 0.55 -11.60 10.25
N PRO A 101 1.12 -12.71 10.74
CA PRO A 101 1.48 -13.85 9.89
C PRO A 101 0.27 -14.35 9.11
N GLY A 102 0.35 -14.25 7.78
CA GLY A 102 -0.71 -14.61 6.85
C GLY A 102 -0.31 -15.81 6.01
N ARG A 103 -1.29 -16.56 5.52
CA ARG A 103 -1.05 -17.46 4.38
C ARG A 103 -1.55 -16.77 3.11
N PRO A 104 -0.81 -16.89 1.99
CA PRO A 104 -1.34 -16.44 0.70
C PRO A 104 -2.65 -17.18 0.42
N GLY A 105 -3.70 -16.42 0.10
CA GLY A 105 -5.04 -16.91 -0.22
C GLY A 105 -5.18 -17.43 -1.64
#